data_AF-A0AAE8W0T5-F1
#
_entry.id   AF-A0AAE8W0T5-F1
#
_cell.length_a   1.000
_cell.length_b   1.000
_cell.length_c   1.000
_cell.angle_alpha   90.00
_cell.angle_beta   90.00
_cell.angle_gamma   90.00
#
_symmetry.space_group_name_H-M   'P 1'
#
loop_
_entity.id
_entity.type
_entity.pdbx_description
1 polymer ?
#
loop_
_entity_poly.entity_id
_entity_poly.type
_entity_poly.pdbx_seq_one_letter_code
_entity_poly.pdbx_strand_id
1 'polypeptide(L)'
;MSELVTVPFGLTRMRPFPEAAVLAPATIVLDPDSQTGRWVGPDGLDVPTLARHKRSETSQETKPKTSLDGNTDEGSDQEGDTD
;
A
#
# COMPACT_ATOMS: atom_id res chain seq x y z
N MET A 1 -31.06 -28.35 4.40
CA MET A 1 -30.70 -27.33 5.40
C MET A 1 -29.23 -27.51 5.68
N SER A 2 -28.38 -26.61 5.20
CA SER A 2 -26.93 -26.68 5.44
C SER A 2 -26.65 -26.06 6.80
N GLU A 3 -26.08 -26.83 7.72
CA GLU A 3 -25.57 -26.31 9.00
C GLU A 3 -24.51 -25.25 8.74
N LEU A 4 -24.68 -24.07 9.35
CA LEU A 4 -23.62 -23.07 9.44
C LEU A 4 -22.67 -23.51 10.55
N VAL A 5 -21.61 -24.22 10.17
CA VAL A 5 -20.52 -24.58 11.08
C VAL A 5 -19.80 -23.29 11.49
N THR A 6 -19.97 -22.88 12.75
CA THR A 6 -19.21 -21.78 13.35
C THR A 6 -17.76 -22.21 13.55
N VAL A 7 -16.89 -21.82 12.62
CA VAL A 7 -15.45 -22.10 12.71
C VAL A 7 -14.84 -21.14 13.74
N PRO A 8 -14.03 -21.62 14.71
CA PRO A 8 -13.40 -20.74 15.68
C PRO A 8 -12.41 -19.81 14.98
N PHE A 9 -12.36 -18.56 15.45
CA PHE A 9 -11.61 -17.46 14.83
C PHE A 9 -10.12 -17.75 14.57
N GLY A 10 -9.50 -18.63 15.36
CA GLY A 10 -8.10 -19.05 15.16
C GLY A 10 -7.87 -19.94 13.93
N LEU A 11 -8.81 -20.83 13.60
CA LEU A 11 -8.67 -21.77 12.48
C LEU A 11 -8.86 -21.09 11.11
N THR A 12 -9.57 -19.98 11.05
CA THR A 12 -9.69 -19.19 9.80
C THR A 12 -8.40 -18.47 9.44
N ARG A 13 -7.53 -18.20 10.43
CA ARG A 13 -6.21 -17.55 10.25
C ARG A 13 -5.04 -18.51 10.06
N MET A 14 -5.21 -19.79 10.38
CA MET A 14 -4.21 -20.82 10.10
C MET A 14 -4.29 -21.36 8.67
N ARG A 15 -5.23 -20.88 7.84
CA ARG A 15 -5.21 -21.23 6.43
C ARG A 15 -3.91 -20.72 5.81
N PRO A 16 -3.27 -21.51 4.94
CA PRO A 16 -2.16 -21.03 4.14
C PRO A 16 -2.53 -19.73 3.43
N PHE A 17 -1.56 -18.83 3.32
CA PHE A 17 -1.72 -17.65 2.47
C PHE A 17 -2.04 -18.13 1.05
N PRO A 18 -3.06 -17.58 0.37
CA PRO A 18 -3.42 -18.04 -0.95
C PRO A 18 -2.26 -17.82 -1.92
N GLU A 19 -1.98 -18.80 -2.76
CA GLU A 19 -0.96 -18.70 -3.80
C GLU A 19 -1.28 -17.57 -4.80
N ALA A 20 -2.58 -17.35 -5.04
CA ALA A 20 -3.09 -16.24 -5.85
C ALA A 20 -4.41 -15.71 -5.30
N ALA A 21 -4.62 -14.40 -5.40
CA ALA A 21 -5.91 -13.76 -5.18
C ALA A 21 -6.57 -13.48 -6.52
N VAL A 22 -7.81 -13.94 -6.70
CA VAL A 22 -8.63 -13.55 -7.84
C VAL A 22 -9.29 -12.21 -7.51
N LEU A 23 -8.88 -11.15 -8.20
CA LEU A 23 -9.49 -9.83 -8.10
C LEU A 23 -10.53 -9.68 -9.21
N ALA A 24 -11.70 -9.14 -8.86
CA ALA A 24 -12.69 -8.79 -9.86
C ALA A 24 -12.16 -7.65 -10.75
N PRO A 25 -12.42 -7.68 -12.06
CA PRO A 25 -11.97 -6.62 -12.96
C PRO A 25 -12.71 -5.32 -12.65
N ALA A 26 -11.98 -4.21 -12.63
CA ALA A 26 -12.54 -2.87 -12.62
C ALA A 26 -12.69 -2.35 -14.06
N THR A 27 -13.76 -1.61 -14.32
CA THR A 27 -13.98 -0.95 -15.61
C THR A 27 -13.57 0.52 -15.51
N ILE A 28 -12.85 1.03 -16.51
CA ILE A 28 -12.53 2.47 -16.58
C ILE A 28 -13.61 3.16 -17.41
N VAL A 29 -14.24 4.18 -16.82
CA VAL A 29 -15.23 5.03 -17.48
C VAL A 29 -14.72 6.47 -17.49
N LEU A 30 -15.00 7.22 -18.56
CA LEU A 30 -14.65 8.64 -18.62
C LEU A 30 -15.69 9.45 -17.82
N ASP A 31 -15.22 10.25 -16.88
CA ASP A 31 -16.05 11.25 -16.22
C ASP A 31 -16.31 12.43 -17.18
N PRO A 32 -17.58 12.74 -17.52
CA PRO A 32 -17.90 13.81 -18.47
C PRO A 32 -17.48 15.20 -17.97
N ASP A 33 -17.40 15.42 -16.66
CA ASP A 33 -17.10 16.76 -16.11
C ASP A 33 -15.60 17.01 -16.06
N SER A 34 -14.84 16.07 -15.48
CA SER A 34 -13.39 16.20 -15.31
C SER A 34 -12.58 15.73 -16.51
N GLN A 35 -13.20 14.98 -17.44
CA GLN A 35 -12.52 14.31 -18.55
C GLN A 35 -11.38 13.39 -18.08
N THR A 36 -11.54 12.79 -16.89
CA THR A 36 -10.57 11.84 -16.32
C THR A 36 -11.18 10.44 -16.18
N GLY A 37 -10.32 9.42 -16.07
CA GLY A 37 -10.75 8.04 -15.90
C GLY A 37 -11.22 7.77 -14.48
N ARG A 38 -12.46 7.30 -14.34
CA ARG A 38 -13.04 6.78 -13.10
C ARG A 38 -13.05 5.26 -13.12
N TRP A 39 -12.52 4.65 -12.07
CA TRP A 39 -12.47 3.19 -11.92
C TRP A 39 -13.74 2.72 -11.22
N VAL A 40 -14.53 1.89 -11.88
CA VAL A 40 -15.81 1.38 -11.38
C VAL A 40 -15.68 -0.12 -11.12
N GLY A 41 -16.03 -0.52 -9.90
CA GLY A 41 -16.05 -1.91 -9.46
C GLY A 41 -17.22 -2.71 -10.06
N PRO A 42 -17.23 -4.03 -9.87
CA PRO A 42 -18.33 -4.88 -10.35
C PRO A 42 -19.68 -4.60 -9.67
N ASP A 43 -19.66 -3.92 -8.53
CA ASP A 43 -20.83 -3.42 -7.81
C ASP A 43 -21.37 -2.08 -8.35
N GLY A 44 -20.71 -1.52 -9.37
CA GLY A 44 -21.05 -0.22 -9.94
C GLY A 44 -20.59 0.97 -9.08
N LEU A 45 -19.88 0.71 -7.99
CA LEU A 45 -19.33 1.75 -7.13
C LEU A 45 -17.92 2.14 -7.58
N ASP A 46 -17.50 3.34 -7.20
CA ASP A 46 -16.15 3.78 -7.47
C ASP A 46 -15.16 2.92 -6.66
N VAL A 47 -14.15 2.39 -7.34
CA VAL A 47 -13.04 1.69 -6.69
C VAL A 47 -12.27 2.72 -5.88
N PRO A 48 -12.10 2.52 -4.55
CA PRO A 48 -11.31 3.42 -3.73
C PRO A 48 -9.89 3.53 -4.31
N THR A 49 -9.57 4.68 -4.88
CA THR A 49 -8.20 4.99 -5.24
C THR A 49 -7.46 5.24 -3.94
N LEU A 50 -6.66 4.26 -3.50
CA LEU A 50 -5.68 4.52 -2.45
C LEU A 50 -4.83 5.70 -2.92
N ALA A 51 -4.72 6.72 -2.07
CA ALA A 51 -3.82 7.82 -2.35
C ALA A 51 -2.46 7.20 -2.68
N ARG A 52 -1.91 7.52 -3.85
CA ARG A 52 -0.52 7.17 -4.13
C ARG A 52 0.28 7.76 -2.99
N HIS A 53 1.10 6.93 -2.33
CA HIS A 53 2.01 7.43 -1.32
C HIS A 53 2.77 8.60 -1.94
N LYS A 54 2.52 9.81 -1.43
CA LYS A 54 3.39 10.93 -1.71
C LYS A 54 4.78 10.47 -1.30
N ARG A 55 5.81 10.72 -2.11
CA ARG A 55 7.19 10.58 -1.62
C ARG A 55 7.26 11.43 -0.36
N SER A 56 7.33 10.78 0.80
CA SER A 56 7.57 11.48 2.05
C SER A 56 9.02 11.89 1.99
N GLU A 57 9.28 13.19 1.82
CA GLU A 57 10.61 13.76 2.05
C GLU A 57 11.03 13.61 3.52
N THR A 58 10.12 13.22 4.39
CA THR A 58 10.35 12.92 5.81
C THR A 58 10.76 11.46 6.03
N SER A 59 11.44 10.83 5.07
CA SER A 59 12.20 9.61 5.36
C SER A 59 13.44 10.02 6.16
N GLN A 60 13.25 10.41 7.43
CA GLN A 60 14.38 10.58 8.34
C GLN A 60 14.89 9.20 8.70
N GLU A 61 15.94 8.76 8.01
CA GLU A 61 16.70 7.61 8.47
C GLU A 61 17.24 7.87 9.88
N THR A 62 17.22 6.81 10.69
CA THR A 62 17.80 6.85 12.03
C THR A 62 19.31 6.91 11.88
N LYS A 63 19.94 8.05 12.17
CA LYS A 63 21.40 8.24 12.14
C LYS A 63 22.08 7.31 13.16
N PRO A 64 22.66 6.17 12.76
CA PRO A 64 23.28 5.26 13.71
C PRO A 64 24.68 5.79 14.04
N LYS A 65 24.94 6.09 15.31
CA LYS A 65 26.28 6.44 15.79
C LYS A 65 27.04 5.16 16.10
N THR A 66 27.91 4.73 15.20
CA THR A 66 28.73 3.52 15.36
C THR A 66 30.16 3.81 15.82
N SER A 67 30.57 5.09 15.89
CA SER A 67 31.91 5.50 16.32
C SER A 67 31.94 5.92 17.81
N LEU A 68 33.02 5.56 18.51
CA LEU A 68 33.27 5.95 19.91
C LEU A 68 33.47 7.49 20.03
N ASP A 69 33.90 8.13 18.94
CA ASP A 69 34.20 9.56 18.84
C ASP A 69 32.97 10.40 18.43
N GLY A 70 31.81 9.77 18.22
CA GLY A 70 30.53 10.45 18.04
C GLY A 70 30.26 11.02 16.64
N ASN A 71 31.15 10.78 15.67
CA ASN A 71 30.92 11.17 14.29
C ASN A 71 29.90 10.24 13.62
N THR A 72 28.96 10.86 12.90
CA THR A 72 28.00 10.16 12.04
C THR A 72 28.74 9.64 10.81
N ASP A 73 28.57 8.36 10.50
CA ASP A 73 29.07 7.73 9.27
C ASP A 73 28.08 8.04 8.16
N GLU A 74 28.26 9.15 7.46
CA GLU A 74 27.43 9.54 6.31
C GLU A 74 28.20 9.21 5.02
N GLY A 75 27.55 8.50 4.09
CA GLY A 75 28.06 8.25 2.74
C GLY A 75 28.00 9.50 1.87
N SER A 76 28.90 9.60 0.88
CA SER A 76 28.99 10.74 -0.06
C SER A 76 27.82 10.83 -1.06
N ASP A 77 26.86 9.91 -1.00
CA ASP A 77 25.69 9.80 -1.89
C ASP A 77 24.40 10.41 -1.27
N GLN A 78 24.52 11.08 -0.13
CA GLN A 78 23.40 11.67 0.63
C GLN A 78 23.10 13.14 0.29
N GLU A 79 23.66 13.70 -0.78
CA GLU A 79 23.32 15.05 -1.23
C GLU A 79 21.95 15.06 -1.93
N GLY A 80 20.92 15.59 -1.25
CA GLY A 80 19.63 15.96 -1.85
C GLY A 80 19.68 17.38 -2.43
N ASP A 81 18.94 17.60 -3.52
CA ASP A 81 18.90 18.83 -4.33
C ASP A 81 18.91 20.13 -3.50
N THR A 82 19.71 21.10 -3.95
CA THR A 82 19.72 22.49 -3.48
C THR A 82 18.71 23.29 -4.29
N ASP A 83 17.85 24.08 -3.63
CA ASP A 83 17.09 25.18 -4.26
C ASP A 83 17.95 26.45 -4.33
#